data_AF-Q94NL0-F1
#
_entry.id   AF-Q94NL0-F1
#
_cell.length_a   1.000
_cell.length_b   1.000
_cell.length_c   1.000
_cell.angle_alpha   90.00
_cell.angle_beta   90.00
_cell.angle_gamma   90.00
#
_symmetry.space_group_name_H-M   'P 1'
#
loop_
_entity.id
_entity.type
_entity.pdbx_description
1 polymer ?
#
loop_
_entity_poly.entity_id
_entity_poly.type
_entity_poly.pdbx_seq_one_letter_code
_entity_poly.pdbx_strand_id
1 'polypeptide(L)'
;FLSEACDLIFDAASRGDQLLIVGTKNIVADFVARAARRARCHYVNKKWLGGMLTNWSTTEKRLRKFRDLRMELKMGRLKRIPKNTRFKRQLAHLQAYFGGIQYMRGLPDIVIILDQ
;
A
#
# COMPACT_ATOMS: atom_id res chain seq x y z
N PHE A 1 -16.71 -20.66 -9.43
CA PHE A 1 -16.07 -19.33 -9.52
C PHE A 1 -15.67 -18.74 -8.18
N LEU A 2 -16.60 -18.31 -7.30
CA LEU A 2 -16.18 -17.67 -6.04
C LEU A 2 -15.48 -18.66 -5.08
N SER A 3 -16.00 -19.88 -4.94
CA SER A 3 -15.37 -20.94 -4.13
C SER A 3 -13.95 -21.21 -4.61
N GLU A 4 -13.77 -21.48 -5.91
CA GLU A 4 -12.46 -21.77 -6.51
C GLU A 4 -11.46 -20.61 -6.32
N ALA A 5 -11.92 -19.36 -6.42
CA ALA A 5 -11.07 -18.20 -6.15
C ALA A 5 -10.67 -18.12 -4.67
N CYS A 6 -11.59 -18.44 -3.74
CA CYS A 6 -11.28 -18.53 -2.32
C CYS A 6 -10.26 -19.64 -2.03
N ASP A 7 -10.41 -20.81 -2.66
CA ASP A 7 -9.50 -21.94 -2.51
C ASP A 7 -8.10 -21.57 -3.01
N LEU A 8 -8.00 -20.91 -4.18
CA LEU A 8 -6.73 -20.43 -4.72
C LEU A 8 -6.05 -19.40 -3.81
N ILE A 9 -6.81 -18.46 -3.25
CA ILE A 9 -6.28 -17.46 -2.30
C ILE A 9 -5.82 -18.14 -1.01
N PHE A 10 -6.56 -19.14 -0.53
CA PHE A 10 -6.21 -19.91 0.65
C PHE A 10 -4.89 -20.67 0.46
N ASP A 11 -4.72 -21.32 -0.68
CA ASP A 11 -3.48 -22.03 -1.03
C ASP A 11 -2.30 -21.07 -1.14
N ALA A 12 -2.49 -19.91 -1.77
CA ALA A 12 -1.46 -18.88 -1.89
C ALA A 12 -1.06 -18.29 -0.54
N ALA A 13 -2.04 -18.00 0.32
CA ALA A 13 -1.80 -17.56 1.69
C ALA A 13 -1.02 -18.60 2.49
N SER A 14 -1.31 -19.89 2.29
CA SER A 14 -0.62 -21.01 2.95
C SER A 14 0.84 -21.15 2.51
N ARG A 15 1.18 -20.77 1.28
CA ARG A 15 2.56 -20.70 0.78
C ARG A 15 3.33 -19.45 1.23
N GLY A 16 2.65 -18.47 1.80
CA GLY A 16 3.24 -17.18 2.19
C GLY A 16 3.35 -16.18 1.04
N ASP A 17 2.59 -16.39 -0.04
CA ASP A 17 2.56 -15.52 -1.21
C ASP A 17 2.09 -14.11 -0.84
N GLN A 18 2.60 -13.09 -1.54
CA GLN A 18 2.27 -11.70 -1.29
C GLN A 18 0.96 -11.32 -1.99
N LEU A 19 -0.09 -11.13 -1.19
CA LEU A 19 -1.41 -10.72 -1.67
C LEU A 19 -1.55 -9.19 -1.69
N LEU A 20 -2.06 -8.64 -2.81
CA LEU A 20 -2.37 -7.22 -2.97
C LEU A 20 -3.86 -7.02 -3.26
N ILE A 21 -4.55 -6.28 -2.41
CA ILE A 21 -5.98 -5.94 -2.59
C ILE A 21 -6.12 -4.51 -3.11
N VAL A 22 -6.84 -4.34 -4.21
CA VAL A 22 -7.00 -3.07 -4.92
C VAL A 22 -8.46 -2.69 -4.96
N GLY A 23 -8.79 -1.49 -4.52
CA GLY A 23 -10.13 -0.94 -4.67
C GLY A 23 -10.12 0.55 -4.38
N THR A 24 -10.16 1.36 -5.43
CA THR A 24 -9.96 2.81 -5.36
C THR A 24 -11.26 3.60 -5.31
N LYS A 25 -12.40 2.98 -5.61
CA LYS A 25 -13.73 3.60 -5.49
C LYS A 25 -13.97 4.05 -4.05
N ASN A 26 -14.50 5.27 -3.87
CA ASN A 26 -14.73 5.87 -2.56
C ASN A 26 -15.55 4.97 -1.61
N ILE A 27 -16.56 4.28 -2.15
CA ILE A 27 -17.44 3.38 -1.37
C ILE A 27 -16.67 2.15 -0.86
N VAL A 28 -15.69 1.66 -1.61
CA VAL A 28 -14.98 0.40 -1.37
C VAL A 28 -13.64 0.62 -0.67
N ALA A 29 -13.03 1.80 -0.82
CA ALA A 29 -11.70 2.15 -0.34
C ALA A 29 -11.48 1.84 1.15
N ASP A 30 -12.44 2.19 2.00
CA ASP A 30 -12.32 1.98 3.44
C ASP A 30 -12.52 0.50 3.81
N PHE A 31 -13.37 -0.22 3.09
CA PHE A 31 -13.55 -1.66 3.28
C PHE A 31 -12.29 -2.43 2.89
N VAL A 32 -11.68 -2.10 1.75
CA VAL A 32 -10.42 -2.71 1.29
C VAL A 32 -9.30 -2.49 2.30
N ALA A 33 -9.12 -1.26 2.78
CA ALA A 33 -8.09 -0.97 3.77
C ALA A 33 -8.32 -1.73 5.09
N ARG A 34 -9.58 -1.85 5.56
CA ARG A 34 -9.91 -2.60 6.77
C ARG A 34 -9.71 -4.10 6.58
N ALA A 35 -10.19 -4.67 5.48
CA ALA A 35 -10.09 -6.09 5.17
C ALA A 35 -8.63 -6.53 5.01
N ALA A 36 -7.84 -5.79 4.23
CA ALA A 36 -6.43 -6.08 4.03
C ALA A 36 -5.63 -6.00 5.33
N ARG A 37 -5.91 -5.00 6.19
CA ARG A 37 -5.25 -4.90 7.51
C ARG A 37 -5.59 -6.08 8.42
N ARG A 38 -6.85 -6.53 8.44
CA ARG A 38 -7.27 -7.71 9.21
C ARG A 38 -6.58 -8.99 8.70
N ALA A 39 -6.48 -9.12 7.37
CA ALA A 39 -5.82 -10.25 6.71
C ALA A 39 -4.29 -10.12 6.62
N ARG A 40 -3.70 -9.03 7.16
CA ARG A 40 -2.26 -8.71 7.04
C ARG A 40 -1.72 -8.70 5.60
N CYS A 41 -2.57 -8.37 4.64
CA CYS A 41 -2.25 -8.24 3.23
C CYS A 41 -1.93 -6.79 2.85
N HIS A 42 -1.31 -6.58 1.69
CA HIS A 42 -1.06 -5.25 1.15
C HIS A 42 -2.30 -4.71 0.45
N TYR A 43 -2.43 -3.39 0.34
CA TYR A 43 -3.57 -2.79 -0.32
C TYR A 43 -3.30 -1.46 -1.02
N VAL A 44 -4.14 -1.14 -2.02
CA VAL A 44 -4.24 0.17 -2.66
C VAL A 44 -5.69 0.62 -2.64
N ASN A 45 -5.98 1.68 -1.87
CA ASN A 45 -7.36 2.16 -1.67
C ASN A 45 -7.62 3.60 -2.14
N LYS A 46 -6.63 4.29 -2.70
CA LYS A 46 -6.78 5.68 -3.15
C LYS A 46 -6.54 5.84 -4.63
N LYS A 47 -5.31 5.70 -5.08
CA LYS A 47 -4.95 5.81 -6.49
C LYS A 47 -3.93 4.75 -6.83
N TRP A 48 -4.24 3.97 -7.86
CA TRP A 48 -3.27 3.11 -8.52
C TRP A 48 -2.41 3.98 -9.44
N LEU A 49 -1.13 4.10 -9.13
CA LEU A 49 -0.21 4.83 -10.00
C LEU A 49 0.21 3.89 -11.13
N GLY A 50 0.06 4.35 -12.38
CA GLY A 50 0.57 3.62 -13.54
C GLY A 50 2.05 3.29 -13.35
N GLY A 51 2.45 2.07 -13.70
CA GLY A 51 3.80 1.59 -13.48
C GLY A 51 4.06 0.96 -12.10
N MET A 52 3.06 0.90 -11.21
CA MET A 52 3.26 0.34 -9.86
C MET A 52 3.84 -1.07 -9.87
N LEU A 53 3.31 -1.94 -10.72
CA LEU A 53 3.77 -3.32 -10.89
C LEU A 53 4.74 -3.49 -12.06
N THR A 54 4.53 -2.79 -13.17
CA THR A 54 5.36 -2.95 -14.37
C THR A 54 6.71 -2.24 -14.27
N ASN A 55 6.86 -1.26 -13.38
CA ASN A 55 8.11 -0.56 -13.10
C ASN A 55 8.38 -0.57 -11.57
N TRP A 56 8.56 -1.77 -11.03
CA TRP A 56 8.78 -1.98 -9.60
C TRP A 56 9.98 -1.21 -9.05
N SER A 57 11.09 -1.12 -9.80
CA SER A 57 12.30 -0.40 -9.34
C SER A 57 12.01 1.08 -9.03
N THR A 58 11.11 1.72 -9.78
CA THR A 58 10.69 3.11 -9.53
C THR A 58 9.74 3.19 -8.34
N THR A 59 8.80 2.25 -8.22
CA THR A 59 7.89 2.14 -7.07
C THR A 59 8.68 1.93 -5.79
N GLU A 60 9.66 1.04 -5.80
CA GLU A 60 10.53 0.73 -4.67
C GLU A 60 11.34 1.97 -4.23
N LYS A 61 11.94 2.71 -5.16
CA LYS A 61 12.62 3.99 -4.84
C LYS A 61 11.68 4.98 -4.14
N ARG A 62 10.42 5.07 -4.58
CA ARG A 62 9.40 5.94 -3.95
C ARG A 62 9.01 5.42 -2.57
N LEU A 63 8.90 4.11 -2.39
CA LEU A 63 8.64 3.47 -1.09
C LEU A 63 9.77 3.71 -0.09
N ARG A 64 11.03 3.60 -0.51
CA ARG A 64 12.20 3.91 0.32
C ARG A 64 12.16 5.35 0.79
N LYS A 65 11.99 6.31 -0.15
CA LYS A 65 11.82 7.74 0.19
C LYS A 65 10.67 7.98 1.18
N PHE A 66 9.54 7.30 1.02
CA PHE A 66 8.43 7.40 1.96
C PHE A 66 8.79 6.88 3.36
N ARG A 67 9.49 5.74 3.47
CA ARG A 67 9.98 5.20 4.75
C ARG A 67 10.97 6.14 5.41
N ASP A 68 11.89 6.73 4.66
CA ASP A 68 12.89 7.69 5.17
C ASP A 68 12.22 8.93 5.76
N LEU A 69 11.29 9.55 5.01
CA LEU A 69 10.51 10.70 5.49
C LEU A 69 9.71 10.38 6.77
N ARG A 70 9.19 9.16 6.88
CA ARG A 70 8.46 8.70 8.06
C ARG A 70 9.39 8.49 9.26
N MET A 71 10.61 7.99 9.04
CA MET A 71 11.63 7.84 10.08
C MET A 71 12.12 9.20 10.60
N GLU A 72 12.38 10.16 9.72
CA GLU A 72 12.76 11.54 10.10
C GLU A 72 11.70 12.20 10.99
N LEU A 73 10.41 11.99 10.68
CA LEU A 73 9.31 12.45 11.50
C LEU A 73 9.31 11.80 12.89
N LYS A 74 9.50 10.47 12.95
CA LYS A 74 9.51 9.72 14.22
C LYS A 74 10.69 10.11 15.11
N MET A 75 11.86 10.35 14.52
CA MET A 75 13.08 10.77 15.24
C MET A 75 13.01 12.21 15.77
N GLY A 76 11.93 12.95 15.51
CA GLY A 76 11.75 14.30 16.06
C GLY A 76 12.72 15.34 15.50
N ARG A 77 13.54 15.01 14.50
CA ARG A 77 14.42 15.96 13.79
C ARG A 77 13.65 17.15 13.20
N LEU A 78 12.38 16.94 12.89
CA LEU A 78 11.46 17.96 12.38
C LEU A 78 10.83 18.86 13.45
N LYS A 79 10.97 18.56 14.75
CA LYS A 79 10.50 19.44 15.83
C LYS A 79 11.30 20.76 15.90
N ARG A 80 12.52 20.77 15.37
CA ARG A 80 13.41 21.95 15.34
C ARG A 80 13.14 22.90 14.16
N ILE A 81 12.24 22.54 13.23
CA ILE A 81 11.92 23.36 12.05
C ILE A 81 10.50 23.91 12.20
N PRO A 82 10.32 25.21 12.46
CA PRO A 82 9.00 25.80 12.59
C PRO A 82 8.22 25.69 11.26
N LYS A 83 6.96 25.25 11.34
CA LYS A 83 5.92 25.51 10.32
C LYS A 83 6.12 25.00 8.87
N ASN A 84 6.76 23.87 8.60
CA ASN A 84 6.69 23.31 7.23
C ASN A 84 5.41 22.48 6.97
N THR A 85 4.28 23.17 6.74
CA THR A 85 3.00 22.55 6.29
C THR A 85 3.18 21.72 5.02
N ARG A 86 4.11 22.12 4.15
CA ARG A 86 4.45 21.42 2.90
C ARG A 86 4.94 20.00 3.14
N PHE A 87 5.80 19.79 4.13
CA PHE A 87 6.32 18.46 4.48
C PHE A 87 5.20 17.56 4.99
N LYS A 88 4.36 18.05 5.91
CA LYS A 88 3.21 17.30 6.43
C LYS A 88 2.23 16.92 5.33
N ARG A 89 1.95 17.86 4.41
CA ARG A 89 1.11 17.60 3.22
C ARG A 89 1.71 16.54 2.31
N GLN A 90 3.01 16.63 2.03
CA GLN A 90 3.72 15.64 1.22
C GLN A 90 3.70 14.25 1.86
N LEU A 91 3.98 14.16 3.16
CA LEU A 91 3.93 12.89 3.88
C LEU A 91 2.52 12.31 3.91
N ALA A 92 1.49 13.13 4.17
CA ALA A 92 0.09 12.69 4.13
C ALA A 92 -0.29 12.17 2.74
N HIS A 93 0.16 12.84 1.68
CA HIS A 93 -0.06 12.43 0.31
C HIS A 93 0.62 11.09 -0.01
N LEU A 94 1.89 10.91 0.39
CA LEU A 94 2.59 9.64 0.22
C LEU A 94 1.97 8.53 1.08
N GLN A 95 1.56 8.82 2.31
CA GLN A 95 0.88 7.88 3.20
C GLN A 95 -0.44 7.39 2.62
N ALA A 96 -1.19 8.27 1.93
CA ALA A 96 -2.45 7.92 1.29
C ALA A 96 -2.28 6.93 0.13
N TYR A 97 -1.17 6.99 -0.62
CA TYR A 97 -0.94 6.11 -1.76
C TYR A 97 -0.09 4.88 -1.44
N PHE A 98 0.98 5.07 -0.67
CA PHE A 98 1.98 4.03 -0.40
C PHE A 98 1.77 3.33 0.94
N GLY A 99 0.90 3.86 1.82
CA GLY A 99 0.72 3.32 3.16
C GLY A 99 0.30 1.86 3.20
N GLY A 100 -0.52 1.41 2.25
CA GLY A 100 -0.98 0.02 2.17
C GLY A 100 0.00 -0.95 1.51
N ILE A 101 1.00 -0.45 0.79
CA ILE A 101 2.05 -1.26 0.14
C ILE A 101 3.44 -1.03 0.76
N GLN A 102 3.50 -0.30 1.88
CA GLN A 102 4.75 0.14 2.49
C GLN A 102 5.64 -1.00 2.96
N TYR A 103 5.08 -2.21 3.14
CA TYR A 103 5.80 -3.39 3.61
C TYR A 103 6.07 -4.41 2.50
N MET A 104 5.62 -4.14 1.28
CA MET A 104 5.96 -4.97 0.13
C MET A 104 7.48 -4.97 -0.08
N ARG A 105 8.03 -6.16 -0.28
CA ARG A 105 9.46 -6.38 -0.57
C ARG A 105 9.71 -6.69 -2.05
N GLY A 106 8.67 -7.12 -2.75
CA GLY A 106 8.71 -7.44 -4.17
C GLY A 106 7.33 -7.25 -4.80
N LEU A 107 7.19 -7.76 -6.01
CA LEU A 107 5.90 -7.82 -6.69
C LEU A 107 4.94 -8.75 -5.94
N PRO A 108 3.62 -8.45 -5.97
CA PRO A 108 2.62 -9.37 -5.44
C PRO A 108 2.46 -10.56 -6.37
N ASP A 109 2.21 -11.73 -5.81
CA ASP A 109 1.93 -12.96 -6.55
C ASP A 109 0.48 -12.99 -7.03
N ILE A 110 -0.44 -12.44 -6.22
CA ILE A 110 -1.87 -12.35 -6.53
C ILE A 110 -2.36 -10.94 -6.27
N VAL A 111 -3.15 -10.44 -7.23
CA VAL A 111 -3.83 -9.16 -7.13
C VAL A 111 -5.33 -9.40 -7.15
N ILE A 112 -6.01 -8.95 -6.09
CA ILE A 112 -7.46 -8.96 -5.99
C ILE A 112 -7.96 -7.55 -6.32
N ILE A 113 -8.69 -7.41 -7.41
CA ILE A 113 -9.23 -6.12 -7.84
C ILE A 113 -10.71 -6.11 -7.53
N LEU A 114 -11.13 -5.16 -6.71
CA LEU A 114 -12.53 -4.82 -6.53
C LEU A 114 -12.85 -3.67 -7.46
N ASP A 115 -13.92 -3.87 -8.24
CA ASP A 115 -14.43 -2.99 -9.28
C ASP A 115 -13.87 -3.24 -10.68
N GLN A 116 -14.52 -4.17 -11.38
CA GLN A 116 -14.37 -4.41 -12.81
C GLN A 116 -15.74 -4.37 -13.48
#